data_AF-A0A4C1SD01-F1
#
_entry.id   AF-A0A4C1SD01-F1
#
_cell.length_a   1.000
_cell.length_b   1.000
_cell.length_c   1.000
_cell.angle_alpha   90.00
_cell.angle_beta   90.00
_cell.angle_gamma   90.00
#
_symmetry.space_group_name_H-M   'P 1'
#
loop_
_entity.id
_entity.type
_entity.pdbx_description
1 polymer ?
#
loop_
_entity_poly.entity_id
_entity_poly.type
_entity_poly.pdbx_seq_one_letter_code
_entity_poly.pdbx_strand_id
1 'polypeptide(L)'
;MLDARLNFKLKSRTCGAKTSAVVTSLARLMPNVGGPKQTRRLLLSSVVTSVLTYGISIWADSLDTQESLSKAGPVYRRSALRVASAFRTISEEAVCVISGTLTLRVLTEERRTLINNN
;
A
#
# COMPACT_ATOMS: atom_id res chain seq x y z
N MET A 1 -17.90 -11.64 28.23
CA MET A 1 -16.86 -11.92 27.20
C MET A 1 -17.40 -11.48 25.85
N LEU A 2 -17.03 -10.28 25.39
CA LEU A 2 -17.35 -9.77 24.05
C LEU A 2 -16.25 -10.21 23.08
N ASP A 3 -16.65 -10.78 21.95
CA ASP A 3 -15.77 -11.40 20.95
C ASP A 3 -14.76 -10.39 20.36
N ALA A 4 -13.50 -10.51 20.80
CA ALA A 4 -12.39 -9.66 20.36
C ALA A 4 -12.14 -9.75 18.83
N ARG A 5 -12.49 -10.89 18.21
CA ARG A 5 -12.31 -11.10 16.77
C ARG A 5 -13.28 -10.27 15.94
N LEU A 6 -14.50 -10.05 16.43
CA LEU A 6 -15.51 -9.25 15.75
C LEU A 6 -15.11 -7.77 15.69
N ASN A 7 -14.60 -7.23 16.81
CA ASN A 7 -14.13 -5.86 16.91
C ASN A 7 -12.88 -5.60 16.05
N PHE A 8 -11.95 -6.57 16.02
CA PHE A 8 -10.76 -6.49 15.20
C PHE A 8 -11.09 -6.46 13.70
N LYS A 9 -11.91 -7.40 13.21
CA LYS A 9 -12.33 -7.45 11.80
C LYS A 9 -13.04 -6.17 11.37
N LEU A 10 -13.87 -5.60 12.23
CA LEU A 10 -14.54 -4.33 11.98
C LEU A 10 -13.53 -3.18 11.84
N LYS A 11 -12.59 -3.07 12.77
CA LYS A 11 -11.53 -2.04 12.74
C LYS A 11 -10.66 -2.14 11.48
N SER A 12 -10.28 -3.36 11.10
CA SER A 12 -9.52 -3.64 9.87
C SER A 12 -10.30 -3.20 8.62
N ARG A 13 -11.58 -3.56 8.51
CA ARG A 13 -12.45 -3.14 7.39
C ARG A 13 -12.57 -1.63 7.29
N THR A 14 -12.81 -0.94 8.42
CA THR A 14 -12.89 0.52 8.45
C THR A 14 -11.56 1.17 8.05
N CYS A 15 -10.43 0.63 8.48
CA CYS A 15 -9.10 1.14 8.11
C CYS A 15 -8.80 0.93 6.61
N GLY A 16 -9.15 -0.23 6.07
CA GLY A 16 -9.07 -0.52 4.63
C GLY A 16 -9.95 0.42 3.79
N ALA A 17 -11.19 0.68 4.23
CA ALA A 17 -12.08 1.62 3.56
C ALA A 17 -11.54 3.05 3.55
N LYS A 18 -11.00 3.52 4.69
CA LYS A 18 -10.35 4.84 4.79
C LYS A 18 -9.14 4.94 3.86
N THR A 19 -8.30 3.91 3.83
CA THR A 19 -7.13 3.83 2.95
C THR A 19 -7.54 3.91 1.48
N SER A 20 -8.56 3.13 1.08
CA SER A 20 -9.11 3.15 -0.28
C SER A 20 -9.64 4.53 -0.67
N ALA A 21 -10.35 5.22 0.24
CA ALA A 21 -10.83 6.57 0.00
C ALA A 21 -9.69 7.58 -0.20
N VAL A 22 -8.64 7.52 0.63
CA VAL A 22 -7.43 8.36 0.50
C VAL A 22 -6.74 8.11 -0.84
N VAL A 23 -6.51 6.85 -1.21
CA VAL A 23 -5.90 6.45 -2.48
C VAL A 23 -6.72 6.95 -3.67
N THR A 24 -8.05 6.87 -3.58
CA THR A 24 -8.96 7.32 -4.65
C THR A 24 -8.94 8.84 -4.82
N SER A 25 -8.89 9.59 -3.73
CA SER A 25 -8.75 11.04 -3.77
C SER A 25 -7.38 11.48 -4.31
N LEU A 26 -6.30 10.81 -3.90
CA LEU A 26 -4.96 11.05 -4.46
C LEU A 26 -4.88 10.72 -5.95
N ALA A 27 -5.50 9.63 -6.38
CA ALA A 27 -5.55 9.26 -7.79
C ALA A 27 -6.22 10.32 -8.65
N ARG A 28 -7.24 11.03 -8.12
CA ARG A 28 -7.88 12.16 -8.78
C ARG A 28 -7.00 13.41 -8.83
N LEU A 29 -6.19 13.65 -7.80
CA LEU A 29 -5.21 14.74 -7.77
C LEU A 29 -3.99 14.49 -8.67
N MET A 30 -3.75 13.24 -9.07
CA MET A 30 -2.57 12.82 -9.82
C MET A 30 -2.94 12.22 -11.19
N PRO A 31 -3.58 12.99 -12.10
CA PRO A 31 -3.83 12.54 -13.47
C PRO A 31 -2.49 12.36 -14.21
N ASN A 32 -2.43 11.45 -15.19
CA ASN A 32 -1.17 11.18 -15.91
C ASN A 32 -0.70 12.38 -16.75
N VAL A 33 -1.64 13.15 -17.30
CA VAL A 33 -1.37 14.36 -18.09
C VAL A 33 -1.88 15.59 -17.32
N GLY A 34 -1.09 16.66 -17.30
CA GLY A 34 -1.47 17.93 -16.64
C GLY A 34 -1.52 17.88 -15.10
N GLY A 35 -1.06 16.79 -14.49
CA GLY A 35 -1.04 16.63 -13.04
C GLY A 35 0.20 17.23 -12.34
N PRO A 36 0.35 17.01 -11.03
CA PRO A 36 1.44 17.54 -10.22
C PRO A 36 2.83 17.08 -10.71
N LYS A 37 3.86 17.90 -10.48
CA LYS A 37 5.28 17.52 -10.70
C LYS A 37 5.68 16.32 -9.83
N GLN A 38 6.67 15.54 -10.28
CA GLN A 38 7.14 14.30 -9.64
C GLN A 38 7.43 14.44 -8.14
N THR A 39 8.04 15.53 -7.69
CA THR A 39 8.32 15.78 -6.26
C THR A 39 7.06 15.78 -5.39
N ARG A 40 5.97 16.40 -5.87
CA ARG A 40 4.68 16.39 -5.16
C ARG A 40 4.03 15.01 -5.20
N ARG A 41 4.22 14.27 -6.29
CA ARG A 41 3.73 12.89 -6.43
C ARG A 41 4.43 11.94 -5.47
N LEU A 42 5.74 12.08 -5.28
CA LEU A 42 6.52 11.31 -4.32
C LEU A 42 6.07 11.59 -2.88
N LEU A 43 5.88 12.86 -2.52
CA LEU A 43 5.34 13.23 -1.21
C LEU A 43 3.96 12.64 -0.95
N LEU A 44 3.06 12.73 -1.93
CA LEU A 44 1.72 12.13 -1.83
C LEU A 44 1.81 10.60 -1.74
N SER A 45 2.75 9.99 -2.45
CA SER A 45 2.97 8.54 -2.37
C SER A 45 3.48 8.10 -1.02
N SER A 46 4.37 8.85 -0.38
CA SER A 46 4.91 8.45 0.92
C SER A 46 3.80 8.37 1.97
N VAL A 47 2.78 9.23 1.88
CA VAL A 47 1.56 9.14 2.69
C VAL A 47 0.82 7.82 2.43
N VAL A 48 0.63 7.46 1.15
CA VAL A 48 -0.06 6.20 0.80
C VAL A 48 0.72 4.97 1.23
N THR A 49 2.02 4.97 0.98
CA THR A 49 2.92 3.90 1.41
C THR A 49 2.89 3.78 2.93
N SER A 50 2.94 4.89 3.67
CA SER A 50 2.86 4.87 5.13
C SER A 50 1.53 4.29 5.63
N VAL A 51 0.39 4.71 5.05
CA VAL A 51 -0.93 4.16 5.40
C VAL A 51 -1.00 2.67 5.09
N LEU A 52 -0.44 2.24 3.96
CA LEU A 52 -0.44 0.82 3.57
C LEU A 52 0.47 -0.01 4.48
N THR A 53 1.69 0.42 4.76
CA THR A 53 2.64 -0.29 5.62
C THR A 53 2.15 -0.36 7.07
N TYR A 54 1.49 0.70 7.55
CA TYR A 54 0.84 0.70 8.86
C TYR A 54 -0.38 -0.24 8.87
N GLY A 55 -1.17 -0.26 7.80
CA GLY A 55 -2.26 -1.22 7.61
C GLY A 55 -1.76 -2.67 7.59
N ILE A 56 -0.71 -2.96 6.82
CA ILE A 56 -0.09 -4.28 6.71
C ILE A 56 0.45 -4.76 8.07
N SER A 57 1.13 -3.90 8.83
CA SER A 57 1.64 -4.29 10.16
C SER A 57 0.50 -4.60 11.14
N ILE A 58 -0.56 -3.80 11.16
CA ILE A 58 -1.76 -4.08 11.97
C ILE A 58 -2.47 -5.36 11.51
N TRP A 59 -2.50 -5.64 10.19
CA TRP A 59 -3.15 -6.82 9.65
C TRP A 59 -2.29 -8.09 9.78
N ALA A 60 -0.96 -7.97 9.73
CA ALA A 60 -0.02 -9.08 9.81
C ALA A 60 -0.13 -9.83 11.15
N ASP A 61 -0.42 -9.13 12.24
CA ASP A 61 -0.61 -9.73 13.57
C ASP A 61 -1.94 -10.49 13.72
N SER A 62 -2.83 -10.42 12.74
CA SER A 62 -4.25 -10.77 12.92
C SER A 62 -4.89 -11.61 11.82
N LEU A 63 -4.31 -11.58 10.63
CA LEU A 63 -4.74 -12.29 9.44
C LEU A 63 -3.52 -12.98 8.87
N ASP A 64 -3.71 -14.18 8.34
CA ASP A 64 -2.67 -14.93 7.65
C ASP A 64 -1.95 -13.99 6.66
N THR A 65 -0.63 -13.89 6.79
CA THR A 65 0.18 -12.88 6.10
C THR A 65 -0.10 -12.89 4.59
N GLN A 66 -0.40 -14.06 4.03
CA GLN A 66 -0.84 -14.26 2.66
C GLN A 66 -2.12 -13.49 2.28
N GLU A 67 -3.18 -13.55 3.09
CA GLU A 67 -4.45 -12.90 2.79
C GLU A 67 -4.30 -11.37 2.82
N SER A 68 -3.55 -10.86 3.80
CA SER A 68 -3.24 -9.44 3.93
C SER A 68 -2.43 -8.92 2.73
N LEU A 69 -1.46 -9.70 2.25
CA LEU A 69 -0.65 -9.34 1.09
C LEU A 69 -1.43 -9.39 -0.22
N SER A 70 -2.33 -10.35 -0.39
CA SER A 70 -3.20 -10.43 -1.57
C SER A 70 -4.07 -9.18 -1.74
N LYS A 71 -4.50 -8.57 -0.62
CA LYS A 71 -5.31 -7.35 -0.61
C LYS A 71 -4.47 -6.08 -0.75
N ALA A 72 -3.25 -6.08 -0.20
CA ALA A 72 -2.35 -4.93 -0.25
C ALA A 72 -1.65 -4.76 -1.61
N GLY A 73 -1.33 -5.86 -2.30
CA GLY A 73 -0.67 -5.89 -3.62
C GLY A 73 -1.24 -4.90 -4.64
N PRO A 74 -2.54 -5.02 -4.99
CA PRO A 74 -3.17 -4.15 -5.96
C PRO A 74 -3.15 -2.66 -5.55
N VAL A 75 -3.27 -2.36 -4.25
CA VAL A 75 -3.26 -0.99 -3.73
C VAL A 75 -1.87 -0.37 -3.83
N TYR A 76 -0.84 -1.14 -3.47
CA TYR A 76 0.55 -0.70 -3.57
C TYR A 76 0.96 -0.41 -5.02
N ARG A 77 0.70 -1.36 -5.92
CA ARG A 77 0.97 -1.20 -7.36
C ARG A 77 0.26 0.02 -7.93
N ARG A 78 -1.01 0.23 -7.56
CA ARG A 78 -1.79 1.38 -8.02
C ARG A 78 -1.22 2.70 -7.52
N SER A 79 -0.64 2.71 -6.32
CA SER A 79 0.07 3.88 -5.77
C SER A 79 1.35 4.16 -6.55
N ALA A 80 2.21 3.16 -6.77
CA ALA A 80 3.44 3.29 -7.53
C ALA A 80 3.22 3.77 -8.97
N LEU A 81 2.16 3.28 -9.64
CA LEU A 81 1.71 3.78 -10.95
C LEU A 81 1.37 5.28 -10.93
N ARG A 82 0.76 5.77 -9.85
CA ARG A 82 0.41 7.20 -9.73
C ARG A 82 1.64 8.06 -9.52
N VAL A 83 2.64 7.58 -8.77
CA VAL A 83 3.93 8.25 -8.60
C VAL A 83 4.63 8.43 -9.93
N ALA A 84 4.74 7.32 -10.67
CA ALA A 84 5.43 7.26 -11.95
C ALA A 84 4.63 7.91 -13.09
N SER A 85 3.37 8.32 -12.86
CA SER A 85 2.43 8.73 -13.92
C SER A 85 2.31 7.67 -15.03
N ALA A 86 2.47 6.41 -14.64
CA ALA A 86 2.64 5.27 -15.52
C ALA A 86 1.30 4.66 -15.91
N PHE A 87 1.26 4.08 -17.12
CA PHE A 87 0.10 3.31 -17.58
C PHE A 87 0.03 1.94 -16.89
N ARG A 88 -1.20 1.41 -16.78
CA ARG A 88 -1.47 0.12 -16.10
C ARG A 88 -0.73 -1.09 -16.68
N THR A 89 -0.21 -0.98 -17.90
CA THR A 89 0.51 -2.02 -18.65
C THR A 89 1.96 -2.21 -18.20
N ILE A 90 2.54 -1.24 -17.50
CA ILE A 90 3.93 -1.33 -17.03
C ILE A 90 4.05 -2.41 -15.94
N SER A 91 5.14 -3.19 -15.95
CA SER A 91 5.37 -4.24 -14.95
C SER A 91 5.50 -3.65 -13.54
N GLU A 92 5.22 -4.45 -12.51
CA GLU A 92 5.29 -3.97 -11.12
C GLU A 92 6.71 -3.56 -10.74
N GLU A 93 7.68 -4.35 -11.18
CA GLU A 93 9.10 -4.11 -10.94
C GLU A 93 9.55 -2.80 -11.61
N ALA A 94 9.20 -2.60 -12.88
CA ALA A 94 9.54 -1.37 -13.60
C ALA A 94 8.91 -0.13 -12.95
N VAL A 95 7.65 -0.22 -12.50
CA VAL A 95 7.01 0.94 -11.86
C VAL A 95 7.60 1.24 -10.49
N CYS A 96 8.01 0.21 -9.74
CA CYS A 96 8.71 0.37 -8.47
C CYS A 96 10.05 1.10 -8.66
N VAL A 97 10.84 0.70 -9.67
CA VAL A 97 12.10 1.37 -10.02
C VAL A 97 11.87 2.84 -10.41
N ILE A 98 10.91 3.11 -11.30
CA ILE A 98 10.62 4.49 -11.77
C ILE A 98 10.08 5.36 -10.64
N SER A 99 9.31 4.79 -9.72
CA SER A 99 8.74 5.52 -8.59
C SER A 99 9.69 5.64 -7.39
N GLY A 100 10.85 4.98 -7.41
CA GLY A 100 11.74 4.90 -6.26
C GLY A 100 11.11 4.20 -5.05
N THR A 101 10.17 3.28 -5.30
CA THR A 101 9.50 2.51 -4.24
C THR A 101 9.95 1.04 -4.29
N LEU A 102 10.04 0.39 -3.12
CA LEU A 102 10.49 -0.98 -3.02
C LEU A 102 9.35 -1.96 -3.32
N THR A 103 9.54 -3.00 -4.12
CA THR A 103 8.47 -3.96 -4.42
C THR A 103 7.92 -4.59 -3.14
N LEU A 104 6.59 -4.79 -3.05
CA LEU A 104 5.94 -5.39 -1.88
C LEU A 104 6.56 -6.72 -1.47
N ARG A 105 6.99 -7.55 -2.44
CA ARG A 105 7.69 -8.82 -2.18
C ARG A 105 8.99 -8.64 -1.40
N VAL A 106 9.77 -7.61 -1.73
CA VAL A 106 11.03 -7.33 -1.04
C VAL A 106 10.74 -6.81 0.37
N LEU A 107 9.77 -5.91 0.50
CA LEU A 107 9.35 -5.38 1.81
C LEU A 107 8.85 -6.49 2.76
N THR A 108 8.17 -7.51 2.22
CA THR A 108 7.70 -8.66 3.02
C THR A 108 8.81 -9.60 3.42
N GLU A 109 9.81 -9.77 2.57
CA GLU A 109 10.96 -10.63 2.86
C GLU A 109 11.83 -10.00 3.95
N GLU A 110 12.09 -8.69 3.86
CA GLU A 110 12.75 -7.93 4.93
C GLU A 110 11.99 -8.01 6.25
N ARG A 111 10.65 -7.91 6.22
CA ARG A 111 9.83 -8.05 7.44
C ARG A 111 9.87 -9.46 8.02
N ARG A 112 9.86 -10.50 7.19
CA ARG A 112 9.97 -11.90 7.66
C ARG A 112 11.32 -12.18 8.30
N THR A 113 12.40 -11.72 7.67
CA THR A 113 13.75 -11.91 8.21
C THR A 113 13.94 -11.19 9.56
N LEU A 114 13.35 -10.01 9.73
CA LEU A 114 13.34 -9.31 11.03
C LEU A 114 12.57 -10.05 12.12
N ILE A 115 11.46 -10.73 11.77
CA ILE A 115 10.67 -11.51 12.73
C ILE A 115 11.38 -12.82 13.10
N ASN A 116 12.04 -13.49 12.13
CA ASN A 116 12.74 -14.76 12.37
C ASN A 116 14.09 -14.63 13.08
N ASN A 117 14.68 -13.43 13.11
CA ASN A 117 15.97 -13.16 13.77
C ASN A 117 15.82 -12.68 15.23
N ASN A 118 14.62 -12.77 15.81
CA ASN A 118 14.27 -12.45 17.20
C ASN A 118 13.64 -13.68 17.87
#